data_AF-A0A8S3K804-F1
#
_entry.id   AF-A0A8S3K804-F1
#
_cell.length_a   1.000
_cell.length_b   1.000
_cell.length_c   1.000
_cell.angle_alpha   90.00
_cell.angle_beta   90.00
_cell.angle_gamma   90.00
#
_symmetry.space_group_name_H-M   'P 1'
#
loop_
_entity.id
_entity.type
_entity.pdbx_description
1 polymer ?
#
loop_
_entity_poly.entity_id
_entity_poly.type
_entity_poly.pdbx_seq_one_letter_code
_entity_poly.pdbx_strand_id
1 'polypeptide(L)'
;FEELLNAKTNINPNTQAIPPAPEDLPINQGPITINEVEQAINQLKDGKSPGIDHSITPEVLKYGGRWIMNQLCNICNEIYNNQQTPKQFNTNIIVPIPKKGDKTLTTNYRGISL
;
A
#
# COMPACT_ATOMS: atom_id res chain seq x y z
N PHE A 1 -10.27 -13.07 10.28
CA PHE A 1 -9.75 -11.70 10.13
C PHE A 1 -9.99 -10.90 11.40
N GLU A 2 -11.21 -10.96 11.97
CA GLU A 2 -11.55 -10.44 13.31
C GLU A 2 -10.56 -10.86 14.43
N GLU A 3 -10.15 -12.13 14.49
CA GLU A 3 -9.21 -12.62 15.51
C GLU A 3 -7.74 -12.19 15.31
N LEU A 4 -7.40 -11.59 14.18
CA LEU A 4 -6.04 -11.07 13.91
C LEU A 4 -5.87 -9.62 14.34
N LEU A 5 -6.98 -8.92 14.63
CA LEU A 5 -6.96 -7.56 15.14
C LEU A 5 -6.94 -7.63 16.67
N ASN A 6 -5.85 -7.17 17.29
CA ASN A 6 -5.69 -7.11 18.76
C ASN A 6 -6.60 -6.06 19.44
N ALA A 7 -7.69 -5.62 18.80
CA ALA A 7 -8.63 -4.67 19.35
C ALA A 7 -10.05 -5.15 19.09
N LYS A 8 -10.83 -5.38 20.15
CA LYS A 8 -12.28 -5.52 20.05
C LYS A 8 -12.83 -4.15 19.63
N THR A 9 -13.36 -4.04 18.42
CA THR A 9 -14.02 -2.83 17.93
C THR A 9 -15.33 -2.62 18.68
N ASN A 10 -15.27 -1.87 19.78
CA ASN A 10 -16.45 -1.40 20.49
C ASN A 10 -16.98 -0.17 19.74
N ILE A 11 -17.68 -0.40 18.62
CA ILE A 11 -18.24 0.69 17.82
C ILE A 11 -19.39 1.29 18.62
N ASN A 12 -19.16 2.48 19.20
CA ASN A 12 -20.19 3.22 19.91
C ASN A 12 -21.22 3.73 18.89
N PRO A 13 -22.53 3.43 19.03
CA PRO A 13 -23.56 3.94 18.12
C PRO A 13 -23.69 5.48 18.11
N ASN A 14 -23.08 6.17 19.08
CA ASN A 14 -22.98 7.64 19.13
C ASN A 14 -21.60 8.17 18.69
N THR A 15 -20.88 7.48 17.80
CA THR A 15 -19.61 8.00 17.28
C THR A 15 -19.89 9.30 16.51
N GLN A 16 -19.65 10.44 17.17
CA GLN A 16 -19.76 11.75 16.55
C GLN A 16 -18.77 11.85 15.39
N ALA A 17 -19.18 12.52 14.31
CA ALA A 17 -18.30 12.78 13.18
C ALA A 17 -17.01 13.46 13.68
N ILE A 18 -15.86 12.95 13.24
CA ILE A 18 -14.56 13.52 13.60
C ILE A 18 -14.59 14.98 13.13
N PRO A 19 -14.34 15.97 14.03
CA PRO A 19 -14.31 17.36 13.63
C PRO A 19 -13.21 17.59 12.59
N PRO A 20 -13.40 18.50 11.62
CA PRO A 20 -12.38 18.80 10.63
C PRO A 20 -11.11 19.29 11.31
N ALA A 21 -9.97 19.01 10.68
CA ALA A 21 -8.69 19.50 11.17
C ALA A 21 -8.71 21.04 11.26
N PRO A 22 -8.08 21.64 12.29
CA PRO A 22 -8.15 23.09 12.50
C PRO A 22 -7.51 23.91 11.37
N GLU A 23 -6.50 23.36 10.70
CA GLU A 23 -5.77 23.98 9.60
C GLU A 23 -5.48 22.95 8.51
N ASP A 24 -5.56 23.40 7.27
CA ASP A 24 -5.13 22.60 6.12
C ASP A 24 -3.60 22.47 6.14
N LEU A 25 -3.12 21.25 5.88
CA LEU A 25 -1.69 21.03 5.71
C LEU A 25 -1.20 21.77 4.45
N PRO A 26 0.02 22.35 4.46
CA PRO A 26 0.60 23.03 3.31
C PRO A 26 1.12 22.01 2.28
N ILE A 27 0.21 21.18 1.77
CA ILE A 27 0.48 20.12 0.80
C ILE A 27 -0.11 20.50 -0.56
N ASN A 28 0.59 20.11 -1.63
CA ASN A 28 0.10 20.28 -2.98
C ASN A 28 -1.07 19.32 -3.23
N GLN A 29 -2.26 19.86 -3.51
CA GLN A 29 -3.45 19.09 -3.88
C GLN A 29 -3.69 19.07 -5.40
N GLY A 30 -2.73 19.54 -6.19
CA GLY A 30 -2.75 19.47 -7.64
C GLY A 30 -2.56 18.05 -8.17
N PRO A 31 -2.58 17.89 -9.51
CA PRO A 31 -2.33 16.59 -10.12
C PRO A 31 -0.91 16.09 -9.80
N ILE A 32 -0.79 14.79 -9.65
CA ILE A 32 0.49 14.11 -9.44
C ILE A 32 1.34 14.28 -10.69
N THR A 33 2.58 14.71 -10.50
CA THR A 33 3.53 15.00 -11.57
C THR A 33 4.46 13.82 -11.85
N ILE A 34 5.01 13.76 -13.07
CA ILE A 34 6.01 12.75 -13.44
C ILE A 34 7.25 12.81 -12.54
N ASN A 35 7.65 14.01 -12.10
CA ASN A 35 8.81 14.18 -11.23
C ASN A 35 8.56 13.59 -9.83
N GLU A 36 7.36 13.72 -9.27
CA GLU A 36 7.00 13.05 -8.01
C GLU A 36 7.02 11.53 -8.15
N VAL A 37 6.52 11.01 -9.27
CA VAL A 37 6.56 9.57 -9.58
C VAL A 37 8.01 9.08 -9.71
N GLU A 38 8.87 9.82 -10.40
CA GLU A 38 10.29 9.50 -10.53
C GLU A 38 10.99 9.47 -9.16
N GLN A 39 10.75 10.48 -8.32
CA GLN A 39 11.28 10.50 -6.95
C GLN A 39 10.78 9.33 -6.10
N ALA A 40 9.52 8.94 -6.25
CA ALA A 40 8.97 7.79 -5.53
C ALA A 40 9.58 6.47 -6.01
N ILE A 41 9.75 6.29 -7.33
CA ILE A 41 10.39 5.10 -7.92
C ILE A 41 11.84 4.97 -7.44
N ASN A 42 12.58 6.08 -7.38
CA ASN A 42 13.97 6.09 -6.92
C ASN A 42 14.12 5.71 -5.44
N GLN A 43 13.07 5.88 -4.63
CA GLN A 43 13.06 5.46 -3.22
C GLN A 43 12.75 3.98 -3.02
N LEU A 44 12.25 3.28 -4.04
CA LEU A 44 12.01 1.85 -3.96
C LEU A 44 13.31 1.11 -3.68
N LYS A 45 13.24 0.00 -2.93
CA LYS A 45 14.39 -0.87 -2.69
C LYS A 45 14.35 -2.03 -3.68
N ASP A 46 15.51 -2.41 -4.18
CA ASP A 46 15.65 -3.60 -5.04
C ASP A 46 15.51 -4.88 -4.20
N GLY A 47 15.20 -5.99 -4.87
CA GLY A 47 15.04 -7.31 -4.28
C GLY A 47 13.80 -7.45 -3.39
N LYS A 48 12.78 -6.60 -3.58
CA LYS A 48 11.48 -6.77 -2.91
C LYS A 48 10.57 -7.67 -3.73
N SER A 49 9.77 -8.45 -3.02
CA SER A 49 8.80 -9.34 -3.64
C SER A 49 7.75 -8.55 -4.43
N PRO A 50 7.32 -9.05 -5.59
CA PRO A 50 6.15 -8.52 -6.28
C PRO A 50 4.87 -8.81 -5.48
N GLY A 51 3.81 -8.11 -5.83
CA GLY A 51 2.47 -8.38 -5.31
C GLY A 51 1.81 -9.58 -6.01
N ILE A 52 0.47 -9.62 -5.98
CA ILE A 52 -0.33 -10.70 -6.58
C ILE A 52 -0.20 -10.83 -8.11
N ASP A 53 0.28 -9.79 -8.79
CA ASP A 53 0.53 -9.84 -10.23
C ASP A 53 1.76 -10.68 -10.61
N HIS A 54 2.59 -11.05 -9.63
CA HIS A 54 3.84 -11.81 -9.74
C HIS A 54 4.91 -11.22 -10.68
N SER A 55 4.59 -10.17 -11.44
CA SER A 55 5.35 -9.75 -12.62
C SER A 55 5.91 -8.34 -12.46
N ILE A 56 5.30 -7.52 -11.60
CA ILE A 56 5.72 -6.13 -11.39
C ILE A 56 6.59 -6.07 -10.13
N THR A 57 7.90 -6.13 -10.34
CA THR A 57 8.89 -5.95 -9.27
C THR A 57 9.36 -4.49 -9.21
N PRO A 58 10.00 -4.04 -8.12
CA PRO A 58 10.60 -2.71 -8.06
C PRO A 58 11.56 -2.42 -9.22
N GLU A 59 12.30 -3.43 -9.68
CA GLU A 59 13.23 -3.32 -10.81
C GLU A 59 12.50 -3.03 -12.11
N VAL A 60 11.34 -3.65 -12.35
CA VAL A 60 10.49 -3.32 -13.51
C VAL A 60 10.06 -1.87 -13.46
N LEU A 61 9.70 -1.36 -12.27
CA LEU A 61 9.29 0.03 -12.10
C LEU A 61 10.44 1.01 -12.30
N LYS A 62 11.63 0.68 -11.81
CA LYS A 62 12.84 1.51 -11.94
C LYS A 62 13.42 1.53 -13.33
N TYR A 63 13.56 0.35 -13.95
CA TYR A 63 14.28 0.18 -15.21
C TYR A 63 13.36 0.13 -16.43
N GLY A 64 12.04 0.12 -16.23
CA GLY A 64 11.05 0.19 -17.32
C GLY A 64 10.97 1.54 -18.03
N GLY A 65 11.75 2.53 -17.58
CA GLY A 65 11.96 3.79 -18.26
C GLY A 65 10.73 4.71 -18.26
N ARG A 66 10.77 5.71 -19.15
CA ARG A 66 9.78 6.79 -19.16
C ARG A 66 8.36 6.32 -19.47
N TRP A 67 8.21 5.22 -20.21
CA TRP A 67 6.91 4.64 -20.50
C TRP A 67 6.20 4.18 -19.22
N ILE A 68 6.89 3.42 -18.36
CA ILE A 68 6.33 2.98 -17.06
C ILE A 68 6.02 4.18 -16.17
N MET A 69 6.91 5.18 -16.09
CA MET A 69 6.66 6.39 -15.30
C MET A 69 5.38 7.12 -15.74
N ASN A 70 5.17 7.26 -17.06
CA ASN A 70 3.96 7.88 -17.60
C ASN A 70 2.71 7.06 -17.25
N GLN A 71 2.77 5.73 -17.36
CA GLN A 71 1.63 4.86 -17.00
C GLN A 71 1.30 4.96 -15.51
N LEU A 72 2.30 4.92 -14.64
CA LEU A 72 2.11 5.09 -13.20
C LEU A 72 1.49 6.44 -12.86
N CYS A 73 1.99 7.53 -13.46
CA CYS A 73 1.45 8.86 -13.25
C CYS A 73 -0.01 8.97 -13.68
N ASN A 74 -0.37 8.37 -14.81
CA ASN A 74 -1.75 8.35 -15.28
C ASN A 74 -2.66 7.57 -14.31
N ILE A 75 -2.25 6.36 -13.92
CA ILE A 75 -3.02 5.52 -12.98
C ILE A 75 -3.19 6.23 -11.64
N CYS A 76 -2.12 6.82 -11.09
CA CYS A 76 -2.19 7.55 -9.83
C CYS A 76 -3.15 8.75 -9.90
N ASN A 77 -3.12 9.52 -11.00
CA ASN A 77 -4.06 10.63 -11.20
C ASN A 77 -5.51 10.15 -11.41
N GLU A 78 -5.72 9.04 -12.12
CA GLU A 78 -7.06 8.45 -12.27
C GLU A 78 -7.62 8.03 -10.91
N ILE A 79 -6.81 7.37 -10.08
CA ILE A 79 -7.21 6.97 -8.72
C ILE A 79 -7.50 8.21 -7.87
N TYR A 80 -6.64 9.23 -7.93
CA TYR A 80 -6.79 10.47 -7.16
C TYR A 80 -8.08 11.23 -7.52
N ASN A 81 -8.35 11.38 -8.82
CA ASN A 81 -9.51 12.14 -9.31
C ASN A 81 -10.83 11.38 -9.12
N ASN A 82 -10.83 10.07 -9.35
CA ASN A 82 -12.05 9.25 -9.30
C ASN A 82 -12.31 8.64 -7.92
N GLN A 83 -11.34 8.72 -7.01
CA GLN A 83 -11.39 8.10 -5.67
C GLN A 83 -11.68 6.59 -5.71
N GLN A 84 -11.23 5.92 -6.78
CA GLN A 84 -11.44 4.49 -7.00
C GLN A 84 -10.11 3.80 -7.23
N THR A 85 -9.78 2.84 -6.36
CA THR A 85 -8.58 2.03 -6.48
C THR A 85 -8.85 0.75 -7.28
N PRO A 86 -7.89 0.26 -8.08
CA PRO A 86 -7.96 -1.08 -8.65
C PRO A 86 -8.21 -2.14 -7.56
N LYS A 87 -8.99 -3.18 -7.88
CA LYS A 87 -9.27 -4.27 -6.92
C LYS A 87 -7.99 -4.94 -6.42
N GLN A 88 -6.99 -5.04 -7.30
CA GLN A 88 -5.67 -5.61 -7.01
C GLN A 88 -4.94 -4.87 -5.87
N PHE A 89 -5.14 -3.56 -5.70
CA PHE A 89 -4.52 -2.80 -4.59
C PHE A 89 -5.08 -3.21 -3.22
N ASN A 90 -6.27 -3.80 -3.20
CA ASN A 90 -6.92 -4.31 -2.00
C ASN A 90 -6.76 -5.83 -1.84
N THR A 91 -5.93 -6.47 -2.68
CA THR A 91 -5.74 -7.93 -2.67
C THR A 91 -4.29 -8.25 -2.37
N ASN A 92 -4.06 -8.95 -1.26
CA ASN A 92 -2.72 -9.19 -0.74
C ASN A 92 -2.42 -10.68 -0.63
N ILE A 93 -1.14 -11.03 -0.75
CA ILE A 93 -0.66 -12.38 -0.45
C ILE A 93 -0.16 -12.40 0.99
N ILE A 94 -0.75 -13.26 1.83
CA ILE A 94 -0.31 -13.45 3.21
C ILE A 94 0.73 -14.56 3.26
N VAL A 95 1.96 -14.23 3.65
CA VAL A 95 3.06 -15.19 3.80
C VAL A 95 3.42 -15.34 5.29
N PRO A 96 3.33 -16.54 5.87
CA PRO A 96 3.77 -16.79 7.24
C PRO A 96 5.30 -16.91 7.29
N ILE A 97 5.97 -16.01 8.01
CA ILE A 97 7.41 -16.08 8.27
C ILE A 97 7.65 -16.73 9.64
N PRO A 98 8.44 -17.82 9.73
CA PRO A 98 8.75 -18.46 10.99
C PRO A 98 9.59 -17.54 11.89
N LYS A 99 9.20 -17.44 13.17
CA LYS A 99 9.98 -16.87 14.26
C LYS A 99 10.79 -17.98 14.95
N LYS A 100 11.66 -17.61 15.90
CA LYS A 100 12.36 -18.57 16.76
C LYS A 100 11.34 -19.32 17.63
N GLY A 101 11.55 -20.63 17.80
CA GLY A 101 10.70 -21.49 18.62
C GLY A 101 10.30 -22.78 17.90
N ASP A 102 9.31 -23.46 18.45
CA ASP A 102 8.73 -24.66 17.85
C ASP A 102 7.94 -24.31 16.58
N LYS A 103 8.33 -24.89 15.44
CA LYS A 103 7.73 -24.63 14.13
C LYS A 103 6.36 -25.29 13.94
N THR A 104 5.95 -26.17 14.86
CA THR A 104 4.62 -26.81 14.84
C THR A 104 3.52 -25.89 15.39
N LEU A 105 3.89 -24.86 16.16
CA LEU A 105 2.95 -23.90 16.74
C LEU A 105 2.73 -22.71 15.79
N THR A 106 1.48 -22.49 15.39
CA THR A 106 1.09 -21.37 14.50
C THR A 106 1.41 -20.00 15.08
N THR A 107 1.41 -19.86 16.41
CA THR A 107 1.78 -18.63 17.14
C THR A 107 3.25 -18.23 16.95
N ASN A 108 4.11 -19.17 16.54
CA ASN A 108 5.52 -18.93 16.23
C ASN A 108 5.75 -18.43 14.80
N TYR A 109 4.70 -18.01 14.07
CA TYR A 109 4.83 -17.33 12.78
C TYR A 109 4.40 -15.85 12.89
N ARG A 110 4.92 -14.99 12.02
CA ARG A 110 4.35 -13.66 11.74
C ARG A 110 3.78 -13.69 10.34
N GLY A 111 2.55 -13.21 10.16
CA GLY A 111 2.04 -12.91 8.83
C GLY A 111 2.74 -11.66 8.29
N ILE A 112 3.19 -11.71 7.04
CA ILE A 112 3.46 -10.51 6.25
C ILE A 112 2.44 -10.44 5.11
N SER A 113 2.11 -9.23 4.71
CA SER A 113 1.27 -8.95 3.55
C SER A 113 2.17 -8.42 2.44
N LEU A 114 2.13 -9.07 1.29
CA LEU A 114 2.75 -8.59 0.04
C LEU A 114 1.70 -7.85 -0.80
#